data_AF-A0A2V8PFI5-F1
#
_entry.id   AF-A0A2V8PFI5-F1
#
_cell.length_a   1.000
_cell.length_b   1.000
_cell.length_c   1.000
_cell.angle_alpha   90.00
_cell.angle_beta   90.00
_cell.angle_gamma   90.00
#
_symmetry.space_group_name_H-M   'P 1'
#
loop_
_entity.id
_entity.type
_entity.pdbx_description
1 polymer ?
#
loop_
_entity_poly.entity_id
_entity_poly.type
_entity_poly.pdbx_seq_one_letter_code
_entity_poly.pdbx_strand_id
1 'polypeptide(L)'
;MISKSVLKIVRSLAYALWLLLLSFSAVDPASAQQPAPAASPTPSTITAPRDVKAHVTERLIDSSIPDDPAVDQMLAVYTPKVRALDTILGKLKGELKKGGMGAGSLGNFVADGMRAQASARLGKRIDLAIMNGGGLRRNTISEGELRARDIFELLPFENALVTLDLSGEQILKLLGVVVSGREAQSGARLTYMIKADKSSQLETAMLRDEQGRDQEI
;
A
#
# COMPACT_ATOMS: atom_id res chain seq x y z
N MET A 1 -10.50 32.17 61.63
CA MET A 1 -11.08 32.85 60.45
C MET A 1 -10.55 32.19 59.19
N ILE A 2 -11.33 31.30 58.56
CA ILE A 2 -10.93 30.58 57.34
C ILE A 2 -11.32 31.43 56.12
N SER A 3 -10.37 31.68 55.23
CA SER A 3 -10.48 32.55 54.06
C SER A 3 -11.56 32.08 53.08
N LYS A 4 -12.31 33.04 52.52
CA LYS A 4 -13.37 32.83 51.51
C LYS A 4 -12.90 32.08 50.26
N SER A 5 -11.58 32.01 50.00
CA SER A 5 -11.01 31.24 48.89
C SER A 5 -10.92 29.73 49.18
N VAL A 6 -10.71 29.34 50.43
CA VAL A 6 -10.64 27.92 50.84
C VAL A 6 -12.03 27.27 50.77
N LEU A 7 -13.08 28.02 51.10
CA LEU A 7 -14.46 27.53 51.04
C LEU A 7 -14.98 27.28 49.62
N LYS A 8 -14.44 28.01 48.60
CA LYS A 8 -14.77 27.78 47.19
C LYS A 8 -14.11 26.52 46.63
N ILE A 9 -12.88 26.24 47.03
CA ILE A 9 -12.14 25.04 46.59
C ILE A 9 -12.77 23.78 47.20
N VAL A 10 -13.15 23.82 48.47
CA VAL A 10 -13.81 22.69 49.14
C VAL A 10 -15.19 22.39 48.53
N ARG A 11 -15.96 23.41 48.13
CA ARG A 11 -17.23 23.21 47.42
C ARG A 11 -17.08 22.68 46.00
N SER A 12 -16.03 23.10 45.28
CA SER A 12 -15.74 22.60 43.93
C SER A 12 -15.25 21.16 43.93
N LEU A 13 -14.46 20.76 44.93
CA LEU A 13 -14.03 19.37 45.10
C LEU A 13 -15.19 18.46 45.52
N ALA A 14 -16.10 18.96 46.36
CA ALA A 14 -17.30 18.22 46.74
C ALA A 14 -18.24 17.97 45.55
N TYR A 15 -18.40 18.94 44.64
CA TYR A 15 -19.20 18.76 43.42
C TYR A 15 -18.54 17.84 42.39
N ALA A 16 -17.21 17.89 42.25
CA ALA A 16 -16.47 16.96 41.39
C ALA A 16 -16.54 15.51 41.91
N LEU A 17 -16.49 15.33 43.24
CA LEU A 17 -16.66 14.01 43.87
C LEU A 17 -18.10 13.49 43.75
N TRP A 18 -19.10 14.38 43.81
CA TRP A 18 -20.51 14.02 43.66
C TRP A 18 -20.89 13.69 42.19
N LEU A 19 -20.26 14.35 41.21
CA LEU A 19 -20.41 14.05 39.78
C LEU A 19 -19.67 12.76 39.37
N LEU A 20 -18.56 12.41 40.03
CA LEU A 20 -17.85 11.16 39.79
C LEU A 20 -18.54 9.94 40.43
N LEU A 21 -19.41 10.18 41.43
CA LEU A 21 -20.22 9.17 42.11
C LEU A 21 -21.58 8.88 41.43
N LEU A 22 -21.97 9.66 40.41
CA LEU A 22 -23.23 9.45 39.67
C LEU A 22 -23.08 8.73 38.31
N SER A 23 -21.87 8.34 37.94
CA SER A 23 -21.57 7.59 36.71
C SER A 23 -21.04 6.17 36.93
N PHE A 24 -21.11 5.66 38.17
CA PHE A 24 -20.78 4.26 38.51
C PHE A 24 -22.00 3.56 39.12
N SER A 25 -23.06 3.43 38.33
CA SER A 25 -24.12 2.46 38.62
C SER A 25 -23.73 1.11 38.03
N ALA A 26 -23.33 0.20 38.93
CA ALA A 26 -23.35 -1.25 38.82
C ALA A 26 -23.18 -1.87 37.42
N VAL A 27 -21.95 -2.24 37.09
CA VAL A 27 -21.72 -3.37 36.18
C VAL A 27 -21.74 -4.62 37.06
N ASP A 28 -22.86 -5.33 37.04
CA ASP A 28 -23.03 -6.63 37.70
C ASP A 28 -22.01 -7.64 37.13
N PRO A 29 -21.16 -8.28 37.95
CA PRO A 29 -20.22 -9.29 37.50
C PRO A 29 -20.90 -10.65 37.49
N ALA A 30 -22.02 -10.79 36.77
CA ALA A 30 -22.71 -12.07 36.62
C ALA A 30 -23.77 -12.02 35.51
N SER A 31 -23.43 -11.54 34.32
CA SER A 31 -24.11 -11.98 33.10
C SER A 31 -23.23 -13.03 32.43
N ALA A 32 -23.06 -14.16 33.13
CA ALA A 32 -22.77 -15.40 32.42
C ALA A 32 -24.01 -15.65 31.56
N GLN A 33 -23.82 -15.63 30.24
CA GLN A 33 -24.82 -16.05 29.27
C GLN A 33 -25.44 -17.36 29.77
N GLN A 34 -26.67 -17.29 30.27
CA GLN A 34 -27.45 -18.48 30.57
C GLN A 34 -27.48 -19.27 29.26
N PRO A 35 -27.00 -20.54 29.21
CA PRO A 35 -27.11 -21.31 27.99
C PRO A 35 -28.59 -21.30 27.62
N ALA A 36 -28.89 -20.80 26.42
CA ALA A 36 -30.24 -20.79 25.89
C ALA A 36 -30.84 -22.18 26.12
N PRO A 37 -32.12 -22.31 26.53
CA PRO A 37 -32.76 -23.60 26.51
C PRO A 37 -32.53 -24.18 25.13
N ALA A 38 -31.96 -25.38 25.07
CA ALA A 38 -31.69 -26.05 23.81
C ALA A 38 -33.02 -26.08 23.04
N ALA A 39 -33.14 -25.18 22.05
CA ALA A 39 -34.25 -25.23 21.14
C ALA A 39 -34.15 -26.61 20.51
N SER A 40 -35.15 -27.46 20.77
CA SER A 40 -35.30 -28.70 20.02
C SER A 40 -35.16 -28.31 18.55
N PRO A 41 -34.34 -29.02 17.75
CA PRO A 41 -34.19 -28.68 16.35
C PRO A 41 -35.58 -28.72 15.75
N THR A 42 -36.16 -27.54 15.50
CA THR A 42 -37.35 -27.46 14.68
C THR A 42 -36.85 -28.00 13.35
N PRO A 43 -37.40 -29.11 12.83
CA PRO A 43 -36.96 -29.60 11.54
C PRO A 43 -37.12 -28.43 10.59
N SER A 44 -35.99 -27.88 10.13
CA SER A 44 -35.99 -26.97 9.01
C SER A 44 -36.70 -27.75 7.92
N THR A 45 -37.95 -27.38 7.65
CA THR A 45 -38.65 -27.91 6.49
C THR A 45 -37.76 -27.55 5.33
N ILE A 46 -37.05 -28.54 4.80
CA ILE A 46 -36.39 -28.45 3.50
C ILE A 46 -37.55 -28.18 2.56
N THR A 47 -37.84 -26.89 2.38
CA THR A 47 -38.77 -26.44 1.35
C THR A 47 -38.12 -26.95 0.08
N ALA A 48 -38.86 -27.78 -0.67
CA ALA A 48 -38.43 -28.33 -1.94
C ALA A 48 -37.66 -27.27 -2.74
N PRO A 49 -36.55 -27.65 -3.44
CA PRO A 49 -35.71 -26.69 -4.14
C PRO A 49 -36.61 -25.75 -4.93
N ARG A 50 -36.67 -24.48 -4.50
CA ARG A 50 -37.39 -23.47 -5.25
C ARG A 50 -36.63 -23.37 -6.56
N ASP A 51 -37.33 -23.62 -7.64
CA ASP A 51 -36.80 -23.60 -9.00
C ASP A 51 -36.51 -22.14 -9.38
N VAL A 52 -35.45 -21.57 -8.78
CA VAL A 52 -34.99 -20.21 -9.04
C VAL A 52 -34.23 -20.27 -10.35
N LYS A 53 -34.94 -20.00 -11.45
CA LYS A 53 -34.34 -19.82 -12.75
C LYS A 53 -33.56 -18.51 -12.75
N ALA A 54 -32.26 -18.59 -12.49
CA ALA A 54 -31.36 -17.47 -12.68
C ALA A 54 -31.17 -17.24 -14.19
N HIS A 55 -31.66 -16.11 -14.68
CA HIS A 55 -31.36 -15.66 -16.04
C HIS A 55 -30.05 -14.88 -16.02
N VAL A 56 -28.98 -15.49 -16.52
CA VAL A 56 -27.69 -14.82 -16.73
C VAL A 56 -27.68 -14.28 -18.15
N THR A 57 -27.46 -12.97 -18.30
CA THR A 57 -27.16 -12.37 -19.60
C THR A 57 -25.78 -11.74 -19.53
N GLU A 58 -24.95 -12.06 -20.51
CA GLU A 58 -23.66 -11.41 -20.71
C GLU A 58 -23.83 -10.35 -21.79
N ARG A 59 -23.49 -9.11 -21.46
CA ARG A 59 -23.44 -8.02 -22.43
C ARG A 59 -21.99 -7.65 -22.68
N LEU A 60 -21.51 -7.94 -23.89
CA LEU A 60 -20.19 -7.51 -24.32
C LEU A 60 -20.17 -5.97 -24.42
N ILE A 61 -19.18 -5.33 -23.80
CA ILE A 61 -18.96 -3.89 -23.90
C ILE A 61 -17.91 -3.65 -24.98
N ASP A 62 -18.35 -3.19 -26.14
CA ASP A 62 -17.51 -2.89 -27.31
C ASP A 62 -17.97 -1.61 -28.03
N SER A 63 -17.35 -1.30 -29.16
CA SER A 63 -17.63 -0.09 -29.95
C SER A 63 -19.00 -0.06 -30.63
N SER A 64 -19.81 -1.12 -30.55
CA SER A 64 -21.18 -1.13 -31.08
C SER A 64 -22.17 -0.42 -30.15
N ILE A 65 -21.79 -0.23 -28.88
CA ILE A 65 -22.57 0.54 -27.91
C ILE A 65 -22.19 2.01 -28.08
N PRO A 66 -23.14 2.90 -28.42
CA PRO A 66 -22.83 4.32 -28.58
C PRO A 66 -22.50 4.96 -27.22
N ASP A 67 -21.62 5.96 -27.24
CA ASP A 67 -21.30 6.78 -26.08
C ASP A 67 -22.55 7.53 -25.59
N ASP A 68 -22.69 7.66 -24.26
CA ASP A 68 -23.78 8.40 -23.64
C ASP A 68 -23.41 9.90 -23.57
N PRO A 69 -24.16 10.79 -24.26
CA PRO A 69 -23.86 12.22 -24.25
C PRO A 69 -23.83 12.85 -22.85
N ALA A 70 -24.61 12.31 -21.90
CA ALA A 70 -24.61 12.80 -20.52
C ALA A 70 -23.30 12.45 -19.79
N VAL A 71 -22.73 11.27 -20.07
CA VAL A 71 -21.43 10.84 -19.53
C VAL A 71 -20.31 11.67 -20.17
N ASP A 72 -20.35 11.91 -21.47
CA ASP A 72 -19.38 12.77 -22.16
C ASP A 72 -19.37 14.18 -21.59
N GLN A 73 -20.56 14.75 -21.33
CA GLN A 73 -20.67 16.07 -20.71
C GLN A 73 -20.09 16.10 -19.29
N MET A 74 -20.24 15.01 -18.53
CA MET A 74 -19.59 14.85 -17.22
C MET A 74 -18.06 14.76 -17.35
N LEU A 75 -17.54 14.02 -18.34
CA LEU A 75 -16.11 13.83 -18.56
C LEU A 75 -15.41 15.08 -19.09
N ALA A 76 -16.12 15.95 -19.83
CA ALA A 76 -15.58 17.17 -20.43
C ALA A 76 -14.86 18.09 -19.41
N VAL A 77 -15.28 18.08 -18.14
CA VAL A 77 -14.64 18.83 -17.06
C VAL A 77 -13.26 18.28 -16.69
N TYR A 78 -13.05 16.97 -16.84
CA TYR A 78 -11.82 16.27 -16.47
C TYR A 78 -10.85 16.11 -17.64
N THR A 79 -11.35 16.06 -18.88
CA THR A 79 -10.53 15.87 -20.09
C THR A 79 -9.32 16.82 -20.16
N PRO A 80 -9.44 18.13 -19.88
CA PRO A 80 -8.28 19.03 -19.92
C PRO A 80 -7.21 18.66 -18.88
N LYS A 81 -7.62 18.21 -17.68
CA LYS A 81 -6.70 17.80 -16.61
C LYS A 81 -5.93 16.53 -16.99
N VAL A 82 -6.62 15.57 -17.61
CA VAL A 82 -6.00 14.33 -18.10
C VAL A 82 -5.04 14.64 -19.24
N ARG A 83 -5.42 15.51 -20.19
CA ARG A 83 -4.55 15.94 -21.30
C ARG A 83 -3.30 16.67 -20.85
N ALA A 84 -3.33 17.37 -19.70
CA ALA A 84 -2.12 17.99 -19.14
C ALA A 84 -1.01 16.96 -18.83
N LEU A 85 -1.39 15.69 -18.58
CA LEU A 85 -0.46 14.59 -18.34
C LEU A 85 0.21 14.06 -19.62
N ASP A 86 -0.18 14.51 -20.81
CA ASP A 86 0.50 14.17 -22.07
C ASP A 86 1.87 14.84 -22.20
N THR A 87 2.30 15.63 -21.21
CA THR A 87 3.64 16.23 -21.15
C THR A 87 4.74 15.16 -21.25
N ILE A 88 5.66 15.33 -22.20
CA ILE A 88 6.80 14.43 -22.40
C ILE A 88 7.87 14.71 -21.33
N LEU A 89 8.23 13.68 -20.57
CA LEU A 89 9.28 13.71 -19.55
C LEU A 89 10.65 13.33 -20.11
N GLY A 90 10.67 12.48 -21.13
CA GLY A 90 11.91 12.01 -21.75
C GLY A 90 11.66 10.97 -22.83
N LYS A 91 12.73 10.27 -23.23
CA LYS A 91 12.67 9.21 -24.23
C LYS A 91 13.36 7.93 -23.74
N LEU A 92 12.61 6.83 -23.73
CA LEU A 92 13.11 5.49 -23.47
C LEU A 92 13.76 4.91 -24.72
N LYS A 93 14.98 4.37 -24.56
CA LYS A 93 15.72 3.70 -25.63
C LYS A 93 15.27 2.26 -25.89
N GLY A 94 14.47 1.70 -24.99
CA GLY A 94 13.95 0.34 -25.08
C GLY A 94 12.76 0.18 -24.14
N GLU A 95 12.05 -0.93 -24.29
CA GLU A 95 10.88 -1.26 -23.48
C GLU A 95 11.26 -1.49 -22.01
N LEU A 96 10.46 -0.93 -21.10
CA LEU A 96 10.46 -1.28 -19.70
C LEU A 96 9.39 -2.33 -19.44
N LYS A 97 9.74 -3.45 -18.80
CA LYS A 97 8.85 -4.57 -18.55
C LYS A 97 8.90 -5.04 -17.11
N LYS A 98 7.72 -5.34 -16.57
CA LYS A 98 7.53 -5.96 -15.27
C LYS A 98 7.72 -7.47 -15.36
N GLY A 99 8.44 -8.04 -14.41
CA GLY A 99 8.54 -9.49 -14.22
C GLY A 99 9.90 -9.93 -13.72
N GLY A 100 10.07 -11.22 -13.48
CA GLY A 100 11.36 -11.74 -13.04
C GLY A 100 11.75 -11.30 -11.62
N MET A 101 13.06 -11.22 -11.36
CA MET A 101 13.62 -10.65 -10.13
C MET A 101 13.67 -9.11 -10.24
N GLY A 102 13.52 -8.38 -9.13
CA GLY A 102 13.58 -6.92 -9.15
C GLY A 102 12.34 -6.23 -9.73
N ALA A 103 11.21 -6.95 -9.85
CA ALA A 103 10.08 -6.57 -10.69
C ALA A 103 10.47 -6.13 -12.13
N GLY A 104 11.60 -6.60 -12.65
CA GLY A 104 12.07 -6.42 -14.03
C GLY A 104 12.73 -5.08 -14.27
N SER A 105 12.93 -4.72 -15.55
CA SER A 105 13.51 -3.42 -15.92
C SER A 105 12.64 -2.26 -15.45
N LEU A 106 11.31 -2.47 -15.38
CA LEU A 106 10.37 -1.46 -14.90
C LEU A 106 10.52 -1.19 -13.39
N GLY A 107 10.68 -2.24 -12.57
CA GLY A 107 10.94 -2.09 -11.14
C GLY A 107 12.26 -1.40 -10.85
N ASN A 108 13.33 -1.83 -11.53
CA ASN A 108 14.64 -1.20 -11.41
C ASN A 108 14.60 0.29 -11.77
N PHE A 109 13.94 0.64 -12.88
CA PHE A 109 13.77 2.04 -13.30
C PHE A 109 13.13 2.91 -12.21
N VAL A 110 12.07 2.42 -11.57
CA VAL A 110 11.39 3.18 -10.51
C VAL A 110 12.25 3.25 -9.24
N ALA A 111 12.87 2.14 -8.81
CA ALA A 111 13.73 2.13 -7.63
C ALA A 111 14.94 3.06 -7.80
N ASP A 112 15.56 3.09 -8.99
CA ASP A 112 16.62 4.02 -9.34
C ASP A 112 16.14 5.48 -9.26
N GLY A 113 14.96 5.77 -9.81
CA GLY A 113 14.33 7.09 -9.72
C GLY A 113 14.06 7.53 -8.28
N MET A 114 13.54 6.62 -7.44
CA MET A 114 13.31 6.87 -6.01
C MET A 114 14.62 7.20 -5.29
N ARG A 115 15.66 6.40 -5.51
CA ARG A 115 16.99 6.60 -4.90
C ARG A 115 17.61 7.93 -5.30
N ALA A 116 17.57 8.24 -6.60
CA ALA A 116 18.09 9.50 -7.15
C ALA A 116 17.33 10.70 -6.57
N GLN A 117 16.00 10.65 -6.57
CA GLN A 117 15.16 11.74 -6.06
C GLN A 117 15.34 11.96 -4.55
N ALA A 118 15.38 10.89 -3.76
CA ALA A 118 15.61 10.99 -2.32
C ALA A 118 16.99 11.62 -2.03
N SER A 119 18.02 11.20 -2.76
CA SER A 119 19.38 11.74 -2.60
C SER A 119 19.43 13.23 -2.94
N ALA A 120 18.80 13.62 -4.05
CA ALA A 120 18.74 15.02 -4.48
C ALA A 120 17.98 15.91 -3.48
N ARG A 121 16.87 15.41 -2.91
CA ARG A 121 16.06 16.19 -1.94
C ARG A 121 16.73 16.37 -0.59
N LEU A 122 17.50 15.39 -0.14
CA LEU A 122 18.17 15.45 1.16
C LEU A 122 19.57 16.05 1.09
N GLY A 123 20.14 16.22 -0.10
CA GLY A 123 21.52 16.65 -0.27
C GLY A 123 22.55 15.65 0.29
N LYS A 124 22.12 14.41 0.57
CA LYS A 124 22.97 13.30 1.01
C LYS A 124 22.69 12.07 0.16
N ARG A 125 23.69 11.21 0.04
CA ARG A 125 23.56 9.94 -0.69
C ARG A 125 22.58 9.02 0.03
N ILE A 126 21.73 8.34 -0.74
CA ILE A 126 20.93 7.21 -0.28
C ILE A 126 21.59 5.91 -0.76
N ASP A 127 21.88 5.00 0.16
CA ASP A 127 22.54 3.73 -0.15
C ASP A 127 21.63 2.79 -0.93
N LEU A 128 20.37 2.68 -0.52
CA LEU A 128 19.42 1.68 -0.99
C LEU A 128 18.04 2.31 -1.17
N ALA A 129 17.34 1.97 -2.24
CA ALA A 129 15.91 2.21 -2.38
C ALA A 129 15.20 0.90 -2.71
N ILE A 130 14.01 0.70 -2.15
CA ILE A 130 13.20 -0.50 -2.33
C ILE A 130 11.77 -0.10 -2.63
N MET A 131 11.13 -0.83 -3.52
CA MET A 131 9.68 -0.78 -3.70
C MET A 131 9.14 -2.16 -4.09
N ASN A 132 7.92 -2.42 -3.65
CA ASN A 132 7.22 -3.65 -4.00
C ASN A 132 6.71 -3.59 -5.45
N GLY A 133 6.90 -4.66 -6.22
CA GLY A 133 6.40 -4.83 -7.58
C GLY A 133 4.87 -4.80 -7.64
N GLY A 134 4.16 -5.14 -6.56
CA GLY A 134 2.70 -4.99 -6.47
C GLY A 134 2.20 -3.55 -6.66
N GLY A 135 3.03 -2.56 -6.31
CA GLY A 135 2.77 -1.14 -6.51
C GLY A 135 2.82 -0.71 -7.98
N LEU A 136 3.48 -1.47 -8.85
CA LEU A 136 3.52 -1.20 -10.30
C LEU A 136 2.23 -1.69 -10.96
N ARG A 137 1.43 -0.77 -11.51
CA ARG A 137 0.10 -1.06 -12.07
C ARG A 137 0.07 -1.23 -13.58
N ARG A 138 1.20 -1.01 -14.25
CA ARG A 138 1.42 -1.40 -15.64
C ARG A 138 2.43 -2.54 -15.74
N ASN A 139 2.25 -3.39 -16.75
CA ASN A 139 3.19 -4.47 -17.04
C ASN A 139 4.32 -4.02 -17.98
N THR A 140 4.07 -3.02 -18.83
CA THR A 140 5.05 -2.50 -19.77
C THR A 140 4.89 -1.00 -20.01
N ILE A 141 6.00 -0.34 -20.33
CA ILE A 141 6.06 0.97 -20.97
C ILE A 141 6.93 0.80 -22.22
N SER A 142 6.34 1.09 -23.37
CA SER A 142 7.00 0.96 -24.66
C SER A 142 8.20 1.89 -24.78
N GLU A 143 9.10 1.56 -25.70
CA GLU A 143 10.15 2.49 -26.10
C GLU A 143 9.58 3.78 -26.71
N GLY A 144 10.38 4.84 -26.75
CA GLY A 144 9.96 6.13 -27.27
C GLY A 144 9.61 7.12 -26.17
N GLU A 145 8.64 7.98 -26.42
CA GLU A 145 8.31 9.10 -25.53
C GLU A 145 7.72 8.60 -24.21
N LEU A 146 8.36 8.96 -23.11
CA LEU A 146 7.83 8.75 -21.76
C LEU A 146 7.07 9.99 -21.34
N ARG A 147 5.77 9.85 -21.07
CA ARG A 147 4.90 10.98 -20.68
C ARG A 147 4.55 10.91 -19.20
N ALA A 148 4.10 12.03 -18.65
CA ALA A 148 3.67 12.07 -17.25
C ALA A 148 2.52 11.08 -16.97
N ARG A 149 1.58 10.94 -17.92
CA ARG A 149 0.49 9.95 -17.85
C ARG A 149 0.98 8.52 -17.66
N ASP A 150 2.09 8.13 -18.30
CA ASP A 150 2.62 6.77 -18.19
C ASP A 150 3.08 6.49 -16.74
N ILE A 151 3.64 7.51 -16.08
CA ILE A 151 4.05 7.43 -14.68
C ILE A 151 2.84 7.41 -13.74
N PHE A 152 1.82 8.23 -13.98
CA PHE A 152 0.58 8.23 -13.19
C PHE A 152 -0.18 6.90 -13.31
N GLU A 153 -0.26 6.34 -14.51
CA GLU A 153 -0.84 5.01 -14.73
C GLU A 153 0.01 3.90 -14.09
N LEU A 154 1.33 4.06 -14.03
CA LEU A 154 2.25 3.09 -13.41
C LEU A 154 2.17 3.11 -11.87
N LEU A 155 2.14 4.28 -11.25
CA LEU A 155 2.22 4.51 -9.80
C LEU A 155 1.01 5.31 -9.27
N PRO A 156 -0.22 4.77 -9.32
CA PRO A 156 -1.44 5.55 -9.08
C PRO A 156 -1.77 5.81 -7.61
N PHE A 157 -0.97 5.29 -6.67
CA PHE A 157 -1.30 5.31 -5.23
C PHE A 157 -0.80 6.57 -4.50
N GLU A 158 -0.13 7.49 -5.20
CA GLU A 158 0.42 8.73 -4.62
C GLU A 158 1.25 8.48 -3.35
N ASN A 159 1.97 7.36 -3.30
CA ASN A 159 2.77 6.97 -2.14
C ASN A 159 3.86 8.01 -1.87
N ALA A 160 4.02 8.37 -0.60
CA ALA A 160 5.10 9.25 -0.17
C ALA A 160 6.47 8.57 -0.28
N LEU A 161 7.48 9.35 -0.67
CA LEU A 161 8.88 8.92 -0.60
C LEU A 161 9.38 9.09 0.85
N VAL A 162 9.67 7.97 1.52
CA VAL A 162 10.11 7.93 2.92
C VAL A 162 11.55 7.42 3.00
N THR A 163 12.35 8.03 3.87
CA THR A 163 13.73 7.60 4.15
C THR A 163 13.87 7.14 5.58
N LEU A 164 14.64 6.06 5.78
CA LEU A 164 14.90 5.44 7.07
C LEU A 164 16.40 5.20 7.20
N ASP A 165 16.93 5.40 8.41
CA ASP A 165 18.28 4.96 8.75
C ASP A 165 18.17 3.59 9.43
N LEU A 166 18.86 2.58 8.89
CA LEU A 166 18.79 1.18 9.32
C LEU A 166 20.19 0.64 9.61
N SER A 167 20.30 -0.29 10.56
CA SER A 167 21.55 -1.04 10.77
C SER A 167 21.82 -2.03 9.63
N GLY A 168 23.08 -2.44 9.46
CA GLY A 168 23.44 -3.45 8.45
C GLY A 168 22.65 -4.75 8.61
N GLU A 169 22.41 -5.21 9.84
CA GLU A 169 21.59 -6.39 10.13
C GLU A 169 20.14 -6.22 9.66
N GLN A 170 19.55 -5.03 9.86
CA GLN A 170 18.20 -4.72 9.41
C GLN A 170 18.13 -4.67 7.88
N ILE A 171 19.16 -4.13 7.23
CA ILE A 171 19.27 -4.10 5.77
C ILE A 171 19.37 -5.52 5.22
N LEU A 172 20.21 -6.38 5.78
CA LEU A 172 20.33 -7.78 5.36
C LEU A 172 19.00 -8.54 5.47
N LYS A 173 18.29 -8.37 6.60
CA LYS A 173 16.95 -8.95 6.79
C LYS A 173 15.96 -8.44 5.74
N LEU A 174 15.96 -7.13 5.48
CA LEU A 174 15.10 -6.51 4.48
C LEU A 174 15.41 -7.00 3.07
N LEU A 175 16.68 -7.13 2.69
CA LEU A 175 17.10 -7.66 1.41
C LEU A 175 16.70 -9.14 1.23
N GLY A 176 16.68 -9.92 2.32
CA GLY A 176 16.10 -11.26 2.32
C GLY A 176 14.63 -11.27 1.90
N VAL A 177 13.83 -10.34 2.42
CA VAL A 177 12.43 -10.16 2.03
C VAL A 177 12.31 -9.71 0.57
N VAL A 178 13.16 -8.77 0.13
CA VAL A 178 13.19 -8.30 -1.27
C VAL A 178 13.45 -9.45 -2.24
N VAL A 179 14.43 -10.32 -1.95
CA VAL A 179 14.73 -11.49 -2.80
C VAL A 179 13.59 -12.49 -2.79
N SER A 180 13.02 -12.78 -1.61
CA SER A 180 11.93 -13.74 -1.47
C SER A 180 10.65 -13.27 -2.21
N GLY A 181 10.32 -11.98 -2.10
CA GLY A 181 9.18 -11.35 -2.78
C GLY A 181 9.45 -10.95 -4.24
N ARG A 182 10.71 -11.08 -4.70
CA ARG A 182 11.17 -10.64 -6.04
C ARG A 182 10.93 -9.15 -6.29
N GLU A 183 11.02 -8.38 -5.22
CA GLU A 183 10.73 -6.95 -5.19
C GLU A 183 11.88 -6.13 -5.81
N ALA A 184 11.60 -4.88 -6.18
CA ALA A 184 12.57 -4.02 -6.84
C ALA A 184 13.47 -3.32 -5.81
N GLN A 185 14.75 -3.19 -6.14
CA GLN A 185 15.72 -2.44 -5.35
C GLN A 185 16.73 -1.72 -6.25
N SER A 186 17.30 -0.63 -5.73
CA SER A 186 18.43 0.08 -6.32
C SER A 186 19.51 0.30 -5.27
N GLY A 187 20.78 0.10 -5.64
CA GLY A 187 21.94 0.40 -4.81
C GLY A 187 22.63 -0.81 -4.20
N ALA A 188 22.00 -1.98 -4.22
CA ALA A 188 22.62 -3.24 -3.83
C ALA A 188 22.89 -4.17 -5.02
N ARG A 189 23.94 -4.97 -4.90
CA ARG A 189 24.17 -6.17 -5.70
C ARG A 189 23.82 -7.38 -4.84
N LEU A 190 22.88 -8.19 -5.33
CA LEU A 190 22.37 -9.35 -4.60
C LEU A 190 22.72 -10.63 -5.36
N THR A 191 23.31 -11.59 -4.64
CA THR A 191 23.46 -12.97 -5.11
C THR A 191 22.42 -13.81 -4.38
N TYR A 192 21.72 -14.67 -5.11
CA TYR A 192 20.65 -15.48 -4.55
C TYR A 192 20.58 -16.83 -5.23
N MET A 193 20.05 -17.82 -4.50
CA MET A 193 19.71 -19.13 -5.02
C MET A 193 18.22 -19.25 -5.25
N ILE A 194 17.84 -19.89 -6.35
CA ILE A 194 16.48 -20.39 -6.56
C ILE A 194 16.48 -21.88 -6.19
N LYS A 195 15.71 -22.23 -5.16
CA LYS A 195 15.56 -23.60 -4.69
C LYS A 195 14.65 -24.40 -5.62
N ALA A 196 14.64 -25.72 -5.44
CA ALA A 196 13.78 -26.63 -6.19
C ALA A 196 12.27 -26.32 -6.04
N ASP A 197 11.86 -25.74 -4.92
CA ASP A 197 10.49 -25.28 -4.65
C ASP A 197 10.16 -23.92 -5.31
N LYS A 198 11.07 -23.37 -6.12
CA LYS A 198 11.02 -22.05 -6.76
C LYS A 198 11.08 -20.85 -5.79
N SER A 199 11.30 -21.08 -4.49
CA SER A 199 11.60 -20.00 -3.55
C SER A 199 12.99 -19.43 -3.83
N SER A 200 13.15 -18.13 -3.60
CA SER A 200 14.44 -17.44 -3.73
C SER A 200 15.00 -17.16 -2.34
N GLN A 201 16.29 -17.45 -2.14
CA GLN A 201 17.01 -17.18 -0.89
C GLN A 201 18.24 -16.32 -1.17
N LEU A 202 18.40 -15.24 -0.41
CA LEU A 202 19.58 -14.40 -0.44
C LEU A 202 20.82 -15.19 0.03
N GLU A 203 21.91 -15.10 -0.72
CA GLU A 203 23.23 -15.63 -0.34
C GLU A 203 24.14 -14.51 0.14
N THR A 204 24.36 -13.50 -0.70
CA THR A 204 25.22 -12.37 -0.40
C THR A 204 24.58 -11.07 -0.87
N ALA A 205 24.86 -10.01 -0.13
CA ALA A 205 24.43 -8.66 -0.46
C ALA A 205 25.63 -7.72 -0.35
N MET A 206 25.84 -6.94 -1.40
CA MET A 206 26.86 -5.90 -1.41
C MET A 206 26.19 -4.55 -1.66
N LEU A 207 26.51 -3.54 -0.85
CA LEU A 207 26.14 -2.16 -1.15
C LEU A 207 27.24 -1.52 -1.97
N ARG A 208 26.84 -0.70 -2.92
CA ARG A 208 27.80 0.21 -3.56
C ARG A 208 28.22 1.26 -2.55
N ASP A 209 29.49 1.61 -2.48
CA ASP A 209 30.01 2.73 -1.68
C ASP A 209 29.96 4.05 -2.47
N GLU A 210 30.48 5.13 -1.89
CA GLU A 210 30.56 6.45 -2.53
C GLU A 210 31.54 6.49 -3.71
N GLN A 211 32.52 5.60 -3.72
CA GLN A 211 33.55 5.48 -4.75
C GLN A 211 33.14 4.48 -5.85
N GLY A 212 31.93 3.94 -5.75
CA GLY A 212 31.38 2.98 -6.71
C GLY A 212 31.86 1.54 -6.51
N ARG A 213 32.58 1.24 -5.42
CA ARG A 213 33.03 -0.12 -5.08
C ARG A 213 31.93 -0.85 -4.32
N ASP A 214 31.81 -2.14 -4.57
CA ASP A 214 30.84 -2.97 -3.87
C ASP A 214 31.48 -3.42 -2.53
N GLN A 215 30.79 -3.17 -1.41
CA GLN A 215 31.17 -3.59 -0.06
C GLN A 215 30.12 -4.55 0.49
N GLU A 216 30.56 -5.67 1.04
CA GLU A 216 29.68 -6.63 1.70
C GLU A 216 29.08 -6.02 2.98
N ILE A 217 27.81 -6.33 3.24
CA ILE A 217 27.04 -5.83 4.39
C ILE A 217 27.21 -6.76 5.59
#